data_AF-A0A377KJK2-F1
#
_entry.id   AF-A0A377KJK2-F1
#
_cell.length_a   1.000
_cell.length_b   1.000
_cell.length_c   1.000
_cell.angle_alpha   90.00
_cell.angle_beta   90.00
_cell.angle_gamma   90.00
#
_symmetry.space_group_name_H-M   'P 1'
#
loop_
_entity.id
_entity.type
_entity.pdbx_description
1 polymer ?
#
loop_
_entity_poly.entity_id
_entity_poly.type
_entity_poly.pdbx_seq_one_letter_code
_entity_poly.pdbx_strand_id
1 'polypeptide(L)'
;MVSSMVTQADELELTKVWTYLTELDADKTLILKKHSGTKINHERTEHVAKTIKSDIDSILSYLDIQADEFQLANQAFKSKLNLLHDQLWELDPDTKNSQLRTRYLSQIIEWSEELKQRLHLKMEVGPYNHLVELHSPFKEGNIQINQRYGYYVKDQVKACFNGIKLQAKENEEVFSPLAGKVIIVDGVIHVESHDRKLRLTNVSPLVNNTSEIKAGELIGNVIKENELTIEYSKKANMVNPSFYFPQVEYVEKPDEMLDFQNQSFDEGCFRQTIVLHCHAFSDKADKIITEAKKNGLSPVIFAAIMIHESAWGTSQGIIENNNPAGLMSENGLVSYPSLDEGIEATGRTLKNLIVERQLTTVERLGSVYCPVGADNDPSGLNHYWVPAIKQLLVQLGGSTDMSLLWNSGSSFAQQLLVKAKSLHQTNVQYSQGSNRGTWPYHDCSSFVIWAMNELGSNIPFGNTETLYGLEGTVLKAITRNEIRVGDLFIWGEKGGSAGDYGHTGFFLDNEGQTILHCTPATKKGFGQKGDIVITPFEGYYGDAQAAPVYFYRIVERND
;
A
#
# COMPACT_ATOMS: atom_id res chain seq x y z
N MET A 1 24.89 -2.14 34.97
CA MET A 1 24.58 -3.56 34.69
C MET A 1 23.22 -3.59 34.02
N VAL A 2 23.18 -3.56 32.69
CA VAL A 2 21.93 -3.71 31.93
C VAL A 2 21.65 -5.21 31.93
N SER A 3 20.64 -5.63 32.68
CA SER A 3 20.21 -7.02 32.74
C SER A 3 19.76 -7.45 31.35
N SER A 4 20.43 -8.44 30.77
CA SER A 4 20.01 -9.14 29.56
C SER A 4 18.73 -9.93 29.88
N MET A 5 17.57 -9.32 29.67
CA MET A 5 16.27 -10.00 29.80
C MET A 5 15.39 -9.68 28.60
N VAL A 6 15.80 -10.15 27.43
CA VAL A 6 14.85 -10.48 26.37
C VAL A 6 14.59 -11.97 26.54
N THR A 7 13.46 -12.32 27.17
CA THR A 7 12.97 -13.68 27.22
C THR A 7 12.66 -14.10 25.78
N GLN A 8 13.47 -14.98 25.21
CA GLN A 8 13.20 -15.48 23.86
C GLN A 8 11.95 -16.38 23.93
N ALA A 9 10.90 -15.98 23.23
CA ALA A 9 9.65 -16.74 23.18
C ALA A 9 9.88 -18.12 22.54
N ASP A 10 9.29 -19.16 23.14
CA ASP A 10 9.36 -20.53 22.62
C ASP A 10 8.73 -20.61 21.21
N GLU A 11 9.43 -21.24 20.26
CA GLU A 11 9.04 -21.29 18.84
C GLU A 11 7.66 -21.96 18.61
N LEU A 12 7.27 -22.91 19.47
CA LEU A 12 5.97 -23.57 19.40
C LEU A 12 4.87 -22.66 19.95
N GLU A 13 5.12 -21.98 21.07
CA GLU A 13 4.18 -21.00 21.62
C GLU A 13 3.99 -19.80 20.67
N LEU A 14 5.05 -19.30 20.04
CA LEU A 14 4.94 -18.28 18.98
C LEU A 14 4.04 -18.76 17.84
N THR A 15 4.23 -19.99 17.36
CA THR A 15 3.37 -20.57 16.32
C THR A 15 1.93 -20.69 16.78
N LYS A 16 1.67 -21.09 18.04
CA LYS A 16 0.32 -21.18 18.60
C LYS A 16 -0.36 -19.81 18.68
N VAL A 17 0.34 -18.79 19.17
CA VAL A 17 -0.20 -17.42 19.28
C VAL A 17 -0.48 -16.84 17.89
N TRP A 18 0.43 -17.01 16.94
CA TRP A 18 0.19 -16.63 15.54
C TRP A 18 -1.06 -17.30 14.98
N THR A 19 -1.15 -18.62 15.13
CA THR A 19 -2.30 -19.41 14.65
C THR A 19 -3.60 -18.91 15.28
N TYR A 20 -3.59 -18.62 16.57
CA TYR A 20 -4.75 -18.09 17.28
C TYR A 20 -5.17 -16.70 16.75
N LEU A 21 -4.24 -15.79 16.52
CA LEU A 21 -4.55 -14.47 15.94
C LEU A 21 -5.12 -14.58 14.52
N THR A 22 -4.60 -15.50 13.69
CA THR A 22 -5.20 -15.77 12.38
C THR A 22 -6.59 -16.41 12.47
N GLU A 23 -6.86 -17.16 13.54
CA GLU A 23 -8.19 -17.70 13.81
C GLU A 23 -9.18 -16.57 14.13
N LEU A 24 -8.79 -15.61 14.97
CA LEU A 24 -9.60 -14.44 15.27
C LEU A 24 -9.88 -13.60 14.02
N ASP A 25 -8.89 -13.43 13.14
CA ASP A 25 -9.07 -12.78 11.84
C ASP A 25 -10.10 -13.52 10.97
N ALA A 26 -10.02 -14.85 10.88
CA ALA A 26 -10.96 -15.66 10.11
C ALA A 26 -12.37 -15.61 10.70
N ASP A 27 -12.50 -15.71 12.04
CA ASP A 27 -13.79 -15.65 12.73
C ASP A 27 -14.45 -14.28 12.55
N LYS A 28 -13.70 -13.19 12.71
CA LYS A 28 -14.20 -11.83 12.48
C LYS A 28 -14.59 -11.63 11.02
N THR A 29 -13.79 -12.12 10.06
CA THR A 29 -14.13 -12.11 8.63
C THR A 29 -15.46 -12.81 8.35
N LEU A 30 -15.69 -13.99 8.94
CA LEU A 30 -16.93 -14.74 8.76
C LEU A 30 -18.14 -14.01 9.36
N ILE A 31 -17.97 -13.37 10.53
CA ILE A 31 -19.02 -12.55 11.15
C ILE A 31 -19.42 -11.40 10.22
N LEU A 32 -18.43 -10.67 9.68
CA LEU A 32 -18.67 -9.55 8.76
C LEU A 32 -19.34 -10.00 7.47
N LYS A 33 -18.92 -11.14 6.89
CA LYS A 33 -19.49 -11.69 5.65
C LYS A 33 -20.93 -12.22 5.82
N LYS A 34 -21.32 -12.68 7.01
CA LYS A 34 -22.66 -13.25 7.28
C LYS A 34 -23.74 -12.21 7.56
N HIS A 35 -23.36 -10.98 7.91
CA HIS A 35 -24.29 -10.00 8.47
C HIS A 35 -24.03 -8.61 7.90
N SER A 36 -24.79 -8.23 6.86
CA SER A 36 -25.15 -6.82 6.65
C SER A 36 -25.88 -6.36 7.91
N GLY A 37 -25.25 -5.58 8.78
CA GLY A 37 -25.86 -5.07 10.01
C GLY A 37 -25.23 -5.50 11.34
N THR A 38 -23.98 -5.98 11.38
CA THR A 38 -23.34 -6.37 12.67
C THR A 38 -22.96 -5.15 13.50
N LYS A 39 -23.02 -5.28 14.83
CA LYS A 39 -22.50 -4.26 15.75
C LYS A 39 -20.99 -4.44 16.00
N ILE A 40 -20.18 -3.45 15.64
CA ILE A 40 -18.77 -3.33 16.06
C ILE A 40 -18.69 -2.13 16.99
N ASN A 41 -18.10 -2.30 18.19
CA ASN A 41 -18.04 -1.25 19.21
C ASN A 41 -19.40 -0.57 19.53
N HIS A 42 -20.50 -1.34 19.42
CA HIS A 42 -21.90 -0.93 19.60
C HIS A 42 -22.61 -0.26 18.40
N GLU A 43 -21.98 -0.13 17.23
CA GLU A 43 -22.53 0.54 16.04
C GLU A 43 -22.71 -0.40 14.84
N ARG A 44 -23.77 -0.20 14.04
CA ARG A 44 -24.28 -1.14 13.01
C ARG A 44 -23.62 -0.90 11.65
N THR A 45 -23.08 -1.94 11.01
CA THR A 45 -22.42 -1.86 9.69
C THR A 45 -23.38 -2.15 8.53
N GLU A 46 -23.31 -1.42 7.40
CA GLU A 46 -24.00 -1.83 6.17
C GLU A 46 -22.98 -2.13 5.05
N HIS A 47 -23.09 -3.33 4.47
CA HIS A 47 -22.33 -3.83 3.32
C HIS A 47 -20.80 -3.69 3.35
N VAL A 48 -20.10 -4.69 3.90
CA VAL A 48 -18.67 -4.85 3.60
C VAL A 48 -18.26 -6.34 3.63
N ALA A 49 -17.98 -6.94 2.47
CA ALA A 49 -17.28 -8.21 2.40
C ALA A 49 -15.76 -8.00 2.48
N LYS A 50 -15.26 -7.37 3.55
CA LYS A 50 -13.82 -7.18 3.79
C LYS A 50 -13.23 -8.45 4.43
N THR A 51 -12.02 -8.81 4.04
CA THR A 51 -11.27 -9.91 4.67
C THR A 51 -10.33 -9.31 5.71
N ILE A 52 -10.51 -9.71 6.95
CA ILE A 52 -9.73 -9.17 8.07
C ILE A 52 -8.35 -9.82 8.10
N LYS A 53 -7.33 -8.99 8.28
CA LYS A 53 -5.95 -9.42 8.50
C LYS A 53 -5.28 -8.49 9.49
N SER A 54 -4.87 -9.01 10.63
CA SER A 54 -4.09 -8.28 11.64
C SER A 54 -2.61 -8.25 11.27
N ASP A 55 -1.93 -7.17 11.68
CA ASP A 55 -0.47 -7.10 11.73
C ASP A 55 0.04 -7.85 12.98
N ILE A 56 0.22 -9.16 12.81
CA ILE A 56 0.59 -10.08 13.88
C ILE A 56 2.04 -9.84 14.34
N ASP A 57 2.94 -9.47 13.43
CA ASP A 57 4.34 -9.20 13.76
C ASP A 57 4.46 -8.06 14.78
N SER A 58 3.68 -6.99 14.58
CA SER A 58 3.58 -5.89 15.54
C SER A 58 3.05 -6.34 16.91
N ILE A 59 1.98 -7.15 16.94
CA ILE A 59 1.42 -7.68 18.19
C ILE A 59 2.45 -8.53 18.93
N LEU A 60 3.10 -9.47 18.23
CA LEU A 60 4.09 -10.38 18.84
C LEU A 60 5.31 -9.61 19.34
N SER A 61 5.77 -8.61 18.59
CA SER A 61 6.87 -7.74 19.01
C SER A 61 6.53 -6.97 20.29
N TYR A 62 5.30 -6.46 20.39
CA TYR A 62 4.84 -5.79 21.62
C TYR A 62 4.74 -6.74 22.83
N LEU A 63 4.21 -7.95 22.64
CA LEU A 63 4.12 -8.91 23.74
C LEU A 63 5.50 -9.35 24.24
N ASP A 64 6.47 -9.49 23.33
CA ASP A 64 7.84 -9.85 23.66
C ASP A 64 8.55 -8.77 24.49
N ILE A 65 8.38 -7.49 24.12
CA ILE A 65 8.94 -6.37 24.89
C ILE A 65 8.19 -6.10 26.21
N GLN A 66 7.02 -6.69 26.45
CA GLN A 66 6.39 -6.67 27.78
C GLN A 66 7.02 -7.72 28.71
N ALA A 67 7.87 -8.61 28.19
CA ALA A 67 8.35 -9.81 28.88
C ALA A 67 7.20 -10.69 29.41
N ASP A 68 6.05 -10.69 28.73
CA ASP A 68 4.98 -11.63 29.03
C ASP A 68 5.41 -13.06 28.66
N GLU A 69 5.10 -14.05 29.48
CA GLU A 69 5.23 -15.45 29.08
C GLU A 69 4.21 -15.75 27.98
N PHE A 70 4.70 -16.09 26.78
CA PHE A 70 3.88 -16.58 25.67
C PHE A 70 3.33 -17.96 26.03
N GLN A 71 2.21 -17.99 26.74
CA GLN A 71 1.51 -19.23 27.07
C GLN A 71 0.06 -19.10 26.66
N LEU A 72 -0.28 -19.58 25.46
CA LEU A 72 -1.66 -19.48 24.95
C LEU A 72 -2.67 -20.22 25.85
N ALA A 73 -2.21 -21.23 26.59
CA ALA A 73 -3.02 -21.96 27.57
C ALA A 73 -3.45 -21.10 28.77
N ASN A 74 -2.72 -20.01 29.08
CA ASN A 74 -3.08 -19.07 30.13
C ASN A 74 -4.26 -18.21 29.69
N GLN A 75 -5.39 -18.32 30.40
CA GLN A 75 -6.63 -17.61 30.06
C GLN A 75 -6.51 -16.08 30.17
N ALA A 76 -5.68 -15.56 31.07
CA ALA A 76 -5.45 -14.13 31.18
C ALA A 76 -4.68 -13.60 29.96
N PHE A 77 -3.66 -14.34 29.52
CA PHE A 77 -2.91 -14.04 28.30
C PHE A 77 -3.80 -14.13 27.06
N LYS A 78 -4.60 -15.19 26.93
CA LYS A 78 -5.57 -15.34 25.83
C LYS A 78 -6.60 -14.21 25.80
N SER A 79 -7.08 -13.76 26.96
CA SER A 79 -8.00 -12.62 27.07
C SER A 79 -7.33 -11.31 26.65
N LYS A 80 -6.06 -11.11 27.02
CA LYS A 80 -5.25 -9.96 26.56
C LYS A 80 -5.10 -9.96 25.03
N LEU A 81 -4.84 -11.11 24.41
CA LEU A 81 -4.78 -11.24 22.95
C LEU A 81 -6.10 -10.88 22.27
N ASN A 82 -7.23 -11.37 22.81
CA ASN A 82 -8.56 -11.01 22.28
C ASN A 82 -8.82 -9.51 22.35
N LEU A 83 -8.49 -8.88 23.50
CA LEU A 83 -8.68 -7.44 23.68
C LEU A 83 -7.84 -6.64 22.68
N LEU A 84 -6.55 -6.97 22.54
CA LEU A 84 -5.66 -6.32 21.57
C LEU A 84 -6.20 -6.51 20.14
N HIS A 85 -6.58 -7.73 19.78
CA HIS A 85 -7.16 -8.02 18.47
C HIS A 85 -8.43 -7.22 18.23
N ASP A 86 -9.35 -7.16 19.18
CA ASP A 86 -10.60 -6.40 19.04
C ASP A 86 -10.36 -4.90 18.87
N GLN A 87 -9.38 -4.35 19.59
CA GLN A 87 -8.99 -2.95 19.51
C GLN A 87 -8.33 -2.57 18.18
N LEU A 88 -7.83 -3.53 17.39
CA LEU A 88 -7.29 -3.26 16.05
C LEU A 88 -8.37 -2.83 15.05
N TRP A 89 -9.65 -2.93 15.37
CA TRP A 89 -10.72 -2.64 14.42
C TRP A 89 -11.59 -1.51 14.95
N GLU A 90 -11.82 -0.51 14.12
CA GLU A 90 -12.77 0.57 14.41
C GLU A 90 -13.64 0.88 13.20
N LEU A 91 -14.83 1.41 13.46
CA LEU A 91 -15.69 1.89 12.38
C LEU A 91 -15.30 3.32 12.06
N ASP A 92 -15.14 3.61 10.78
CA ASP A 92 -14.90 4.96 10.29
C ASP A 92 -16.23 5.75 10.38
N PRO A 93 -16.30 6.79 11.24
CA PRO A 93 -17.52 7.56 11.45
C PRO A 93 -17.83 8.51 10.27
N ASP A 94 -16.84 8.81 9.42
CA ASP A 94 -16.94 9.81 8.35
C ASP A 94 -17.45 9.23 7.02
N THR A 95 -17.59 7.90 6.93
CA THR A 95 -18.18 7.24 5.77
C THR A 95 -19.68 7.02 5.97
N LYS A 96 -20.50 7.38 4.97
CA LYS A 96 -21.97 7.18 4.99
C LYS A 96 -22.41 5.72 5.29
N ASN A 97 -21.48 4.75 5.23
CA ASN A 97 -21.74 3.32 5.40
C ASN A 97 -20.98 2.65 6.58
N SER A 98 -20.28 3.42 7.44
CA SER A 98 -19.49 2.88 8.56
C SER A 98 -18.52 1.75 8.13
N GLN A 99 -17.49 2.10 7.35
CA GLN A 99 -16.44 1.15 6.93
C GLN A 99 -15.53 0.74 8.11
N LEU A 100 -14.94 -0.47 8.08
CA LEU A 100 -14.24 -1.08 9.22
C LEU A 100 -12.71 -0.87 9.20
N ARG A 101 -12.21 0.32 9.51
CA ARG A 101 -10.78 0.56 9.44
C ARG A 101 -9.94 -0.20 10.46
N THR A 102 -8.71 -0.51 10.05
CA THR A 102 -7.69 -1.14 10.90
C THR A 102 -6.91 -0.05 11.61
N ARG A 103 -6.78 -0.16 12.93
CA ARG A 103 -5.92 0.69 13.75
C ARG A 103 -4.52 0.11 13.83
N TYR A 104 -3.54 0.99 13.97
CA TYR A 104 -2.17 0.60 14.27
C TYR A 104 -2.00 0.33 15.75
N LEU A 105 -1.05 -0.53 16.10
CA LEU A 105 -0.70 -0.79 17.49
C LEU A 105 -0.31 0.48 18.24
N SER A 106 0.33 1.43 17.54
CA SER A 106 0.67 2.76 18.05
C SER A 106 -0.54 3.56 18.54
N GLN A 107 -1.74 3.26 18.05
CA GLN A 107 -2.97 3.97 18.40
C GLN A 107 -3.74 3.28 19.53
N ILE A 108 -3.47 2.01 19.82
CA ILE A 108 -4.21 1.24 20.83
C ILE A 108 -3.42 1.06 22.13
N ILE A 109 -2.10 1.32 22.07
CA ILE A 109 -1.17 1.12 23.19
C ILE A 109 -0.60 2.46 23.65
N GLU A 110 -0.48 2.61 24.96
CA GLU A 110 0.28 3.69 25.58
C GLU A 110 1.77 3.33 25.62
N TRP A 111 2.59 4.13 24.93
CA TRP A 111 4.03 3.86 24.76
C TRP A 111 4.86 4.63 25.79
N SER A 112 5.28 3.94 26.85
CA SER A 112 6.29 4.49 27.76
C SER A 112 7.67 4.55 27.08
N GLU A 113 8.55 5.42 27.57
CA GLU A 113 9.93 5.53 27.04
C GLU A 113 10.70 4.21 27.14
N GLU A 114 10.46 3.42 28.18
CA GLU A 114 11.04 2.08 28.31
C GLU A 114 10.57 1.15 27.19
N LEU A 115 9.27 1.14 26.89
CA LEU A 115 8.71 0.29 25.82
C LEU A 115 9.21 0.72 24.43
N LYS A 116 9.34 2.03 24.19
CA LYS A 116 9.92 2.55 22.95
C LYS A 116 11.37 2.08 22.78
N GLN A 117 12.18 2.17 23.83
CA GLN A 117 13.58 1.71 23.80
C GLN A 117 13.68 0.19 23.56
N ARG A 118 12.83 -0.60 24.23
CA ARG A 118 12.81 -2.06 24.03
C ARG A 118 12.34 -2.44 22.63
N LEU A 119 11.32 -1.76 22.09
CA LEU A 119 10.86 -1.98 20.71
C LEU A 119 11.93 -1.60 19.69
N HIS A 120 12.60 -0.47 19.88
CA HIS A 120 13.69 -0.02 19.01
C HIS A 120 14.82 -1.06 18.92
N LEU A 121 15.32 -1.53 20.07
CA LEU A 121 16.34 -2.60 20.12
C LEU A 121 15.84 -3.90 19.47
N LYS A 122 14.57 -4.26 19.70
CA LYS A 122 13.96 -5.47 19.12
C LYS A 122 13.87 -5.38 17.59
N MET A 123 13.56 -4.20 17.04
CA MET A 123 13.51 -3.97 15.61
C MET A 123 14.88 -3.99 14.94
N GLU A 124 15.92 -3.45 15.58
CA GLU A 124 17.29 -3.53 15.07
C GLU A 124 17.78 -4.97 14.94
N VAL A 125 17.41 -5.83 15.89
CA VAL A 125 17.78 -7.25 15.87
C VAL A 125 16.86 -8.07 14.96
N GLY A 126 15.60 -7.65 14.78
CA GLY A 126 14.55 -8.40 14.11
C GLY A 126 13.83 -9.37 15.06
N PRO A 127 12.49 -9.49 15.00
CA PRO A 127 11.73 -10.15 16.06
C PRO A 127 12.02 -11.65 16.19
N TYR A 128 12.43 -12.29 15.10
CA TYR A 128 12.66 -13.73 15.01
C TYR A 128 14.12 -14.10 14.73
N ASN A 129 15.06 -13.17 14.83
CA ASN A 129 16.45 -13.42 14.40
C ASN A 129 17.13 -14.60 15.12
N HIS A 130 16.75 -14.87 16.36
CA HIS A 130 17.23 -16.04 17.13
C HIS A 130 16.69 -17.39 16.62
N LEU A 131 15.65 -17.41 15.80
CA LEU A 131 15.05 -18.59 15.19
C LEU A 131 15.52 -18.82 13.74
N VAL A 132 16.15 -17.83 13.10
CA VAL A 132 16.55 -17.90 11.70
C VAL A 132 17.54 -19.05 11.48
N GLU A 133 17.14 -20.02 10.65
CA GLU A 133 17.96 -21.19 10.30
C GLU A 133 17.75 -21.67 8.86
N LEU A 134 16.78 -21.09 8.14
CA LEU A 134 16.50 -21.39 6.74
C LEU A 134 17.12 -20.33 5.83
N HIS A 135 17.76 -20.78 4.76
CA HIS A 135 18.26 -19.91 3.70
C HIS A 135 17.12 -19.43 2.79
N SER A 136 17.30 -18.28 2.13
CA SER A 136 16.32 -17.83 1.14
C SER A 136 16.12 -18.88 0.03
N PRO A 137 14.86 -19.12 -0.40
CA PRO A 137 14.58 -19.95 -1.56
C PRO A 137 14.91 -19.24 -2.89
N PHE A 138 15.31 -17.98 -2.85
CA PHE A 138 15.67 -17.18 -4.03
C PHE A 138 17.11 -16.67 -3.93
N LYS A 139 17.76 -16.47 -5.07
CA LYS A 139 19.16 -16.03 -5.15
C LYS A 139 19.36 -14.61 -4.62
N GLU A 140 18.44 -13.72 -4.96
CA GLU A 140 18.43 -12.31 -4.60
C GLU A 140 16.97 -11.87 -4.36
N GLY A 141 16.78 -10.82 -3.54
CA GLY A 141 15.47 -10.28 -3.21
C GLY A 141 14.90 -10.77 -1.88
N ASN A 142 13.94 -10.00 -1.37
CA ASN A 142 13.23 -10.31 -0.12
C ASN A 142 12.18 -11.40 -0.36
N ILE A 143 11.91 -12.20 0.68
CA ILE A 143 10.90 -13.25 0.59
C ILE A 143 9.51 -12.61 0.76
N GLN A 144 8.80 -12.51 -0.35
CA GLN A 144 7.45 -11.96 -0.38
C GLN A 144 6.40 -13.06 -0.19
N ILE A 145 5.56 -12.93 0.83
CA ILE A 145 4.54 -13.90 1.21
C ILE A 145 3.16 -13.41 0.76
N ASN A 146 2.54 -14.11 -0.18
CA ASN A 146 1.17 -13.86 -0.65
C ASN A 146 0.13 -14.46 0.31
N GLN A 147 0.43 -15.60 0.94
CA GLN A 147 -0.45 -16.22 1.92
C GLN A 147 0.34 -16.66 3.14
N ARG A 148 -0.04 -16.14 4.31
CA ARG A 148 0.58 -16.46 5.60
C ARG A 148 0.11 -17.82 6.15
N TYR A 149 0.92 -18.36 7.05
CA TYR A 149 0.59 -19.51 7.88
C TYR A 149 -0.64 -19.23 8.77
N GLY A 150 -1.47 -20.24 9.01
CA GLY A 150 -2.59 -20.20 9.93
C GLY A 150 -3.97 -20.21 9.26
N TYR A 151 -4.97 -19.72 10.00
CA TYR A 151 -6.36 -19.73 9.55
C TYR A 151 -6.67 -18.64 8.53
N TYR A 152 -7.56 -18.98 7.61
CA TYR A 152 -8.10 -18.08 6.59
C TYR A 152 -9.53 -18.50 6.23
N VAL A 153 -10.24 -17.64 5.51
CA VAL A 153 -11.59 -17.93 5.03
C VAL A 153 -11.54 -18.34 3.56
N LYS A 154 -12.00 -19.55 3.26
CA LYS A 154 -12.18 -20.08 1.90
C LYS A 154 -13.61 -20.53 1.75
N ASP A 155 -14.30 -20.12 0.69
CA ASP A 155 -15.68 -20.56 0.40
C ASP A 155 -16.63 -20.39 1.61
N GLN A 156 -16.53 -19.27 2.34
CA GLN A 156 -17.31 -18.95 3.55
C GLN A 156 -17.13 -19.92 4.73
N VAL A 157 -16.07 -20.73 4.70
CA VAL A 157 -15.68 -21.60 5.82
C VAL A 157 -14.24 -21.34 6.24
N LYS A 158 -13.96 -21.61 7.52
CA LYS A 158 -12.61 -21.49 8.08
C LYS A 158 -11.76 -22.66 7.60
N ALA A 159 -10.61 -22.37 7.03
CA ALA A 159 -9.58 -23.32 6.63
C ALA A 159 -8.26 -22.96 7.31
N CYS A 160 -7.38 -23.94 7.52
CA CYS A 160 -6.05 -23.73 8.08
C CYS A 160 -4.98 -24.09 7.05
N PHE A 161 -4.00 -23.21 6.87
CA PHE A 161 -2.87 -23.41 5.98
C PHE A 161 -1.59 -23.55 6.80
N ASN A 162 -0.98 -24.73 6.71
CA ASN A 162 0.20 -25.12 7.49
C ASN A 162 1.53 -24.76 6.79
N GLY A 163 1.53 -23.69 6.00
CA GLY A 163 2.71 -23.24 5.25
C GLY A 163 2.64 -21.76 4.93
N ILE A 164 3.60 -21.29 4.16
CA ILE A 164 3.59 -19.95 3.54
C ILE A 164 3.60 -20.10 2.02
N LYS A 165 2.85 -19.24 1.33
CA LYS A 165 2.83 -19.17 -0.13
C LYS A 165 3.58 -17.91 -0.57
N LEU A 166 4.56 -18.08 -1.45
CA LEU A 166 5.48 -17.03 -1.86
C LEU A 166 5.09 -16.39 -3.19
N GLN A 167 5.43 -15.11 -3.36
CA GLN A 167 5.44 -14.43 -4.63
C GLN A 167 6.67 -14.89 -5.43
N ALA A 168 6.43 -15.47 -6.61
CA ALA A 168 7.48 -16.00 -7.46
C ALA A 168 6.97 -16.11 -8.90
N LYS A 169 7.83 -15.89 -9.88
CA LYS A 169 7.47 -16.00 -11.31
C LYS A 169 7.54 -17.45 -11.77
N GLU A 170 6.76 -17.78 -12.79
CA GLU A 170 6.91 -19.06 -13.48
C GLU A 170 8.35 -19.24 -13.99
N ASN A 171 8.90 -20.44 -13.86
CA ASN A 171 10.27 -20.83 -14.18
C ASN A 171 11.38 -20.17 -13.33
N GLU A 172 11.03 -19.38 -12.32
CA GLU A 172 12.02 -18.82 -11.39
C GLU A 172 12.80 -19.94 -10.67
N GLU A 173 14.11 -19.75 -10.52
CA GLU A 173 14.99 -20.70 -9.84
C GLU A 173 14.69 -20.75 -8.34
N VAL A 174 14.56 -21.97 -7.80
CA VAL A 174 14.32 -22.23 -6.38
C VAL A 174 15.55 -22.89 -5.78
N PHE A 175 16.08 -22.31 -4.71
CA PHE A 175 17.21 -22.81 -3.94
C PHE A 175 16.72 -23.49 -2.66
N SER A 176 17.42 -24.53 -2.19
CA SER A 176 17.02 -25.28 -1.00
C SER A 176 17.20 -24.44 0.27
N PRO A 177 16.13 -24.15 1.04
CA PRO A 177 16.27 -23.42 2.30
C PRO A 177 16.99 -24.21 3.39
N LEU A 178 16.88 -25.54 3.33
CA LEU A 178 17.40 -26.47 4.32
C LEU A 178 18.47 -27.35 3.67
N ALA A 179 19.54 -27.65 4.40
CA ALA A 179 20.49 -28.68 4.01
C ALA A 179 19.98 -30.04 4.49
N GLY A 180 20.07 -31.08 3.65
CA GLY A 180 19.65 -32.42 4.06
C GLY A 180 19.39 -33.37 2.90
N LYS A 181 18.72 -34.47 3.22
CA LYS A 181 18.36 -35.52 2.26
C LYS A 181 17.12 -35.10 1.49
N VAL A 182 17.18 -35.20 0.16
CA VAL A 182 16.05 -34.91 -0.73
C VAL A 182 15.22 -36.17 -1.01
N ILE A 183 13.92 -36.04 -0.83
CA ILE A 183 12.90 -37.06 -1.12
C ILE A 183 11.77 -36.41 -1.91
N ILE A 184 11.55 -36.87 -3.13
CA ILE A 184 10.53 -36.41 -4.07
C ILE A 184 9.46 -37.48 -4.18
N VAL A 185 8.24 -37.14 -3.79
CA VAL A 185 7.06 -38.01 -3.84
C VAL A 185 5.92 -37.21 -4.46
N ASP A 186 5.29 -37.76 -5.50
CA ASP A 186 4.16 -37.13 -6.19
C ASP A 186 4.43 -35.68 -6.65
N GLY A 187 5.64 -35.41 -7.11
CA GLY A 187 6.06 -34.07 -7.57
C GLY A 187 6.28 -33.05 -6.44
N VAL A 188 6.25 -33.48 -5.18
CA VAL A 188 6.54 -32.66 -3.99
C VAL A 188 7.96 -32.94 -3.53
N ILE A 189 8.73 -31.89 -3.26
CA ILE A 189 10.10 -32.01 -2.78
C ILE A 189 10.11 -31.91 -1.25
N HIS A 190 10.65 -32.93 -0.59
CA HIS A 190 10.95 -32.91 0.84
C HIS A 190 12.45 -32.83 1.06
N VAL A 191 12.87 -31.97 1.99
CA VAL A 191 14.25 -31.92 2.49
C VAL A 191 14.22 -32.25 3.97
N GLU A 192 14.90 -33.32 4.36
CA GLU A 192 14.91 -33.84 5.72
C GLU A 192 16.32 -33.76 6.33
N SER A 193 16.40 -33.24 7.55
CA SER A 193 17.64 -33.17 8.32
C SER A 193 17.35 -33.31 9.81
N HIS A 194 17.78 -34.44 10.40
CA HIS A 194 17.52 -34.76 11.80
C HIS A 194 16.03 -34.66 12.17
N ASP A 195 15.66 -33.73 13.05
CA ASP A 195 14.30 -33.46 13.51
C ASP A 195 13.57 -32.39 12.69
N ARG A 196 14.15 -31.96 11.57
CA ARG A 196 13.67 -30.89 10.70
C ARG A 196 13.19 -31.48 9.37
N LYS A 197 12.04 -31.03 8.91
CA LYS A 197 11.50 -31.39 7.61
C LYS A 197 10.88 -30.19 6.93
N LEU A 198 11.36 -29.92 5.73
CA LEU A 198 10.88 -28.88 4.84
C LEU A 198 10.18 -29.53 3.64
N ARG A 199 9.03 -28.98 3.25
CA ARG A 199 8.23 -29.44 2.11
C ARG A 199 8.03 -28.27 1.14
N LEU A 200 8.40 -28.48 -0.11
CA LEU A 200 8.22 -27.54 -1.21
C LEU A 200 7.20 -28.12 -2.20
N THR A 201 6.17 -27.35 -2.52
CA THR A 201 5.22 -27.68 -3.59
C THR A 201 5.23 -26.62 -4.67
N ASN A 202 4.73 -26.97 -5.87
CA ASN A 202 4.77 -26.12 -7.06
C ASN A 202 6.22 -25.83 -7.53
N VAL A 203 7.10 -26.83 -7.37
CA VAL A 203 8.50 -26.80 -7.82
C VAL A 203 8.76 -28.01 -8.70
N SER A 204 9.23 -27.77 -9.92
CA SER A 204 9.76 -28.80 -10.80
C SER A 204 11.17 -29.16 -10.31
N PRO A 205 11.42 -30.40 -9.84
CA PRO A 205 12.70 -30.77 -9.27
C PRO A 205 13.81 -30.84 -10.33
N LEU A 206 14.97 -30.29 -10.00
CA LEU A 206 16.22 -30.45 -10.77
C LEU A 206 17.20 -31.44 -10.13
N VAL A 207 16.82 -32.02 -8.99
CA VAL A 207 17.59 -32.99 -8.22
C VAL A 207 16.86 -34.33 -8.16
N ASN A 208 17.56 -35.40 -7.78
CA ASN A 208 17.01 -36.75 -7.71
C ASN A 208 16.74 -37.20 -6.26
N ASN A 209 15.80 -38.14 -6.11
CA ASN A 209 15.62 -38.93 -4.87
C ASN A 209 16.96 -39.53 -4.47
N THR A 210 17.44 -39.26 -3.24
CA THR A 210 18.76 -39.62 -2.67
C THR A 210 19.87 -38.58 -2.72
N SER A 211 19.65 -37.41 -3.33
CA SER A 211 20.62 -36.32 -3.26
C SER A 211 20.73 -35.79 -1.83
N GLU A 212 21.96 -35.58 -1.34
CA GLU A 212 22.20 -34.69 -0.21
C GLU A 212 22.44 -33.29 -0.79
N ILE A 213 21.68 -32.31 -0.33
CA ILE A 213 21.73 -30.93 -0.83
C ILE A 213 22.20 -30.00 0.29
N LYS A 214 23.01 -29.00 -0.05
CA LYS A 214 23.35 -27.92 0.88
C LYS A 214 22.29 -26.82 0.83
N ALA A 215 22.12 -26.12 1.95
CA ALA A 215 21.29 -24.92 1.96
C ALA A 215 21.86 -23.89 0.98
N GLY A 216 20.99 -23.27 0.18
CA GLY A 216 21.36 -22.33 -0.88
C GLY A 216 21.78 -22.98 -2.22
N GLU A 217 21.70 -24.31 -2.38
CA GLU A 217 21.90 -24.96 -3.69
C GLU A 217 20.59 -25.03 -4.48
N LEU A 218 20.69 -24.93 -5.81
CA LEU A 218 19.54 -25.00 -6.72
C LEU A 218 18.83 -26.35 -6.59
N ILE A 219 17.53 -26.34 -6.28
CA ILE A 219 16.74 -27.56 -6.06
C ILE A 219 15.66 -27.75 -7.13
N GLY A 220 15.21 -26.68 -7.78
CA GLY A 220 14.19 -26.76 -8.82
C GLY A 220 13.79 -25.41 -9.41
N ASN A 221 12.70 -25.40 -10.18
CA ASN A 221 12.08 -24.19 -10.73
C ASN A 221 10.59 -24.11 -10.38
N VAL A 222 10.08 -22.90 -10.21
CA VAL A 222 8.65 -22.64 -9.97
C VAL A 222 7.81 -23.11 -11.17
N ILE A 223 6.76 -23.90 -10.90
CA ILE A 223 5.87 -24.44 -11.95
C ILE A 223 4.80 -23.42 -12.36
N LYS A 224 4.15 -22.77 -11.39
CA LYS A 224 3.12 -21.76 -11.62
C LYS A 224 3.43 -20.52 -10.79
N GLU A 225 3.30 -19.35 -11.40
CA GLU A 225 3.52 -18.08 -10.70
C GLU A 225 2.69 -17.98 -9.40
N ASN A 226 3.30 -17.41 -8.35
CA ASN A 226 2.67 -17.09 -7.07
C ASN A 226 2.04 -18.26 -6.30
N GLU A 227 2.43 -19.49 -6.61
CA GLU A 227 1.86 -20.72 -6.00
C GLU A 227 2.92 -21.57 -5.29
N LEU A 228 4.18 -21.14 -5.28
CA LEU A 228 5.25 -21.78 -4.50
C LEU A 228 4.88 -21.78 -3.02
N THR A 229 4.82 -22.98 -2.41
CA THR A 229 4.52 -23.13 -0.98
C THR A 229 5.66 -23.81 -0.25
N ILE A 230 5.94 -23.31 0.95
CA ILE A 230 6.89 -23.88 1.90
C ILE A 230 6.15 -24.25 3.18
N GLU A 231 6.27 -25.51 3.60
CA GLU A 231 5.86 -25.97 4.92
C GLU A 231 7.10 -26.43 5.69
N TYR A 232 7.10 -26.21 7.01
CA TYR A 232 8.25 -26.52 7.86
C TYR A 232 7.81 -27.13 9.19
N SER A 233 8.48 -28.21 9.58
CA SER A 233 8.22 -28.89 10.84
C SER A 233 9.52 -29.19 11.59
N LYS A 234 9.45 -29.08 12.92
CA LYS A 234 10.54 -29.37 13.86
C LYS A 234 10.02 -30.29 14.96
N LYS A 235 10.77 -31.36 15.27
CA LYS A 235 10.39 -32.36 16.28
C LYS A 235 8.96 -32.88 16.08
N ALA A 236 8.59 -33.13 14.81
CA ALA A 236 7.26 -33.54 14.37
C ALA A 236 6.12 -32.53 14.59
N ASN A 237 6.40 -31.30 15.04
CA ASN A 237 5.42 -30.21 15.12
C ASN A 237 5.53 -29.33 13.89
N MET A 238 4.38 -28.98 13.29
CA MET A 238 4.34 -27.94 12.27
C MET A 238 4.57 -26.58 12.93
N VAL A 239 5.44 -25.77 12.34
CA VAL A 239 5.79 -24.43 12.82
C VAL A 239 5.58 -23.41 11.71
N ASN A 240 5.34 -22.15 12.05
CA ASN A 240 5.24 -21.10 11.05
C ASN A 240 6.61 -20.90 10.35
N PRO A 241 6.76 -21.22 9.05
CA PRO A 241 8.04 -21.15 8.37
C PRO A 241 8.63 -19.72 8.34
N SER A 242 7.78 -18.68 8.39
CA SER A 242 8.24 -17.29 8.28
C SER A 242 9.17 -16.86 9.42
N PHE A 243 9.11 -17.50 10.58
CA PHE A 243 10.00 -17.22 11.71
C PHE A 243 11.44 -17.65 11.48
N TYR A 244 11.67 -18.56 10.53
CA TYR A 244 12.97 -19.20 10.32
C TYR A 244 13.74 -18.65 9.11
N PHE A 245 13.13 -17.75 8.33
CA PHE A 245 13.76 -17.09 7.20
C PHE A 245 14.29 -15.70 7.59
N PRO A 246 15.39 -15.24 6.98
CA PRO A 246 15.80 -13.85 7.08
C PRO A 246 14.81 -12.97 6.31
N GLN A 247 14.26 -11.94 6.97
CA GLN A 247 13.52 -10.82 6.36
C GLN A 247 12.42 -11.25 5.36
N VAL A 248 11.23 -11.50 5.89
CA VAL A 248 10.02 -11.75 5.10
C VAL A 248 9.15 -10.49 5.00
N GLU A 249 8.43 -10.35 3.90
CA GLU A 249 7.46 -9.27 3.69
C GLU A 249 6.11 -9.87 3.28
N TYR A 250 5.01 -9.41 3.89
CA TYR A 250 3.67 -9.84 3.49
C TYR A 250 3.12 -8.93 2.38
N VAL A 251 2.78 -9.53 1.24
CA VAL A 251 2.27 -8.80 0.06
C VAL A 251 0.85 -8.30 0.31
N GLU A 252 0.01 -9.15 0.89
CA GLU A 252 -1.35 -8.77 1.30
C GLU A 252 -1.30 -8.10 2.69
N LYS A 253 -1.24 -6.77 2.71
CA LYS A 253 -1.40 -5.94 3.92
C LYS A 253 -2.89 -5.89 4.36
N PRO A 254 -3.20 -5.56 5.63
CA PRO A 254 -4.58 -5.40 6.12
C PRO A 254 -5.43 -4.53 5.18
N ASP A 255 -6.67 -4.95 4.90
CA ASP A 255 -7.58 -4.38 3.88
C ASP A 255 -7.86 -2.87 4.05
N GLU A 256 -7.48 -2.24 5.17
CA GLU A 256 -7.69 -0.80 5.42
C GLU A 256 -6.38 -0.03 5.64
N MET A 257 -5.23 -0.69 5.46
CA MET A 257 -4.09 -0.02 4.81
C MET A 257 -4.37 0.23 3.32
N LEU A 258 -5.51 -0.26 2.80
CA LEU A 258 -5.94 -0.06 1.41
C LEU A 258 -6.90 1.12 1.19
N ASP A 259 -7.49 1.72 2.23
CA ASP A 259 -8.20 3.02 2.11
C ASP A 259 -7.23 4.18 1.77
N PHE A 260 -5.93 3.89 1.79
CA PHE A 260 -4.85 4.75 1.33
C PHE A 260 -4.01 4.12 0.19
N GLN A 261 -4.59 3.25 -0.67
CA GLN A 261 -3.94 2.87 -1.95
C GLN A 261 -3.84 4.04 -2.97
N ASN A 262 -3.34 5.18 -2.52
CA ASN A 262 -2.27 5.80 -3.29
C ASN A 262 -0.98 5.10 -2.84
N GLN A 263 -0.22 4.56 -3.79
CA GLN A 263 1.13 4.04 -3.61
C GLN A 263 2.14 5.11 -3.09
N SER A 264 1.71 6.18 -2.41
CA SER A 264 2.55 7.32 -2.07
C SER A 264 3.24 7.21 -0.71
N PHE A 265 2.67 6.55 0.32
CA PHE A 265 3.40 6.30 1.58
C PHE A 265 2.78 5.24 2.51
N ASP A 266 3.64 4.56 3.29
CA ASP A 266 3.31 3.56 4.30
C ASP A 266 3.01 4.22 5.67
N GLU A 267 1.74 4.32 6.03
CA GLU A 267 1.31 4.95 7.29
C GLU A 267 1.76 4.17 8.54
N GLY A 268 1.93 2.85 8.46
CA GLY A 268 2.45 2.04 9.56
C GLY A 268 3.89 2.41 9.87
N CYS A 269 4.72 2.45 8.81
CA CYS A 269 6.10 2.92 8.89
C CYS A 269 6.18 4.37 9.37
N PHE A 270 5.32 5.26 8.87
CA PHE A 270 5.23 6.66 9.32
C PHE A 270 4.99 6.74 10.83
N ARG A 271 3.94 6.09 11.34
CA ARG A 271 3.56 6.13 12.76
C ARG A 271 4.65 5.54 13.65
N GLN A 272 5.23 4.43 13.23
CA GLN A 272 6.32 3.78 13.92
C GLN A 272 7.55 4.70 14.02
N THR A 273 7.90 5.37 12.93
CA THR A 273 9.01 6.31 12.88
C THR A 273 8.80 7.48 13.84
N ILE A 274 7.59 8.06 13.86
CA ILE A 274 7.25 9.13 14.80
C ILE A 274 7.38 8.64 16.24
N VAL A 275 6.79 7.49 16.58
CA VAL A 275 6.78 6.97 17.95
C VAL A 275 8.18 6.59 18.45
N LEU A 276 9.03 6.00 17.60
CA LEU A 276 10.31 5.43 18.01
C LEU A 276 11.50 6.37 17.90
N HIS A 277 11.48 7.29 16.95
CA HIS A 277 12.65 8.11 16.64
C HIS A 277 12.45 9.59 16.94
N CYS A 278 11.20 10.07 17.00
CA CYS A 278 10.96 11.46 17.35
C CYS A 278 10.89 11.61 18.88
N HIS A 279 11.22 12.79 19.39
CA HIS A 279 11.20 13.08 20.82
C HIS A 279 9.94 13.85 21.20
N ALA A 280 10.00 15.19 21.16
CA ALA A 280 8.92 16.06 21.65
C ALA A 280 7.55 15.83 20.98
N PHE A 281 7.49 15.20 19.80
CA PHE A 281 6.26 14.91 19.07
C PHE A 281 6.04 13.40 18.80
N SER A 282 6.64 12.51 19.60
CA SER A 282 6.51 11.05 19.43
C SER A 282 5.07 10.52 19.55
N ASP A 283 4.19 11.24 20.22
CA ASP A 283 2.77 10.92 20.39
C ASP A 283 1.86 11.66 19.39
N LYS A 284 2.42 12.45 18.48
CA LYS A 284 1.66 13.37 17.61
C LYS A 284 1.38 12.87 16.20
N ALA A 285 1.57 11.58 15.92
CA ALA A 285 1.36 11.03 14.57
C ALA A 285 -0.06 11.34 14.03
N ASP A 286 -1.12 11.14 14.84
CA ASP A 286 -2.50 11.45 14.43
C ASP A 286 -2.70 12.95 14.17
N LYS A 287 -2.12 13.81 15.02
CA LYS A 287 -2.20 15.27 14.86
C LYS A 287 -1.51 15.72 13.57
N ILE A 288 -0.32 15.18 13.29
CA ILE A 288 0.45 15.48 12.07
C ILE A 288 -0.33 15.02 10.84
N ILE A 289 -0.83 13.79 10.82
CA ILE A 289 -1.62 13.25 9.71
C ILE A 289 -2.86 14.12 9.49
N THR A 290 -3.63 14.40 10.55
CA THR A 290 -4.85 15.22 10.46
C THR A 290 -4.56 16.61 9.91
N GLU A 291 -3.53 17.29 10.41
CA GLU A 291 -3.20 18.64 9.97
C GLU A 291 -2.63 18.66 8.55
N ALA A 292 -1.82 17.66 8.17
CA ALA A 292 -1.33 17.53 6.81
C ALA A 292 -2.48 17.36 5.81
N LYS A 293 -3.42 16.45 6.11
CA LYS A 293 -4.63 16.22 5.30
C LYS A 293 -5.47 17.48 5.15
N LYS A 294 -5.76 18.16 6.26
CA LYS A 294 -6.52 19.43 6.30
C LYS A 294 -5.89 20.51 5.42
N ASN A 295 -4.57 20.49 5.25
CA ASN A 295 -3.82 21.46 4.46
C ASN A 295 -3.50 20.99 3.03
N GLY A 296 -3.98 19.81 2.61
CA GLY A 296 -3.71 19.29 1.26
C GLY A 296 -2.27 18.81 1.08
N LEU A 297 -1.60 18.39 2.15
CA LEU A 297 -0.18 18.02 2.19
C LEU A 297 0.03 16.55 2.55
N SER A 298 0.95 15.88 1.88
CA SER A 298 1.36 14.53 2.28
C SER A 298 1.87 14.55 3.74
N PRO A 299 1.40 13.65 4.62
CA PRO A 299 1.93 13.54 5.99
C PRO A 299 3.45 13.34 6.03
N VAL A 300 4.01 12.67 5.02
CA VAL A 300 5.45 12.37 4.95
C VAL A 300 6.28 13.65 4.80
N ILE A 301 5.96 14.53 3.85
CA ILE A 301 6.71 15.80 3.72
C ILE A 301 6.51 16.68 4.94
N PHE A 302 5.30 16.67 5.51
CA PHE A 302 5.01 17.44 6.72
C PHE A 302 5.93 17.03 7.86
N ALA A 303 6.01 15.73 8.16
CA ALA A 303 6.87 15.22 9.21
C ALA A 303 8.36 15.34 8.86
N ALA A 304 8.76 15.15 7.60
CA ALA A 304 10.15 15.29 7.17
C ALA A 304 10.69 16.70 7.47
N ILE A 305 9.89 17.75 7.20
CA ILE A 305 10.24 19.13 7.56
C ILE A 305 10.36 19.26 9.08
N MET A 306 9.38 18.79 9.84
CA MET A 306 9.46 18.86 11.30
C MET A 306 10.70 18.15 11.86
N ILE A 307 11.01 16.95 11.38
CA ILE A 307 12.18 16.17 11.81
C ILE A 307 13.48 16.90 11.49
N HIS A 308 13.60 17.39 10.25
CA HIS A 308 14.78 18.10 9.80
C HIS A 308 15.04 19.37 10.64
N GLU A 309 14.02 20.22 10.78
CA GLU A 309 14.15 21.52 11.44
C GLU A 309 14.30 21.41 12.96
N SER A 310 13.72 20.37 13.57
CA SER A 310 13.75 20.20 15.03
C SER A 310 14.80 19.20 15.53
N ALA A 311 15.64 18.65 14.63
CA ALA A 311 16.56 17.56 14.93
C ALA A 311 15.85 16.38 15.61
N TRP A 312 14.89 15.75 14.92
CA TRP A 312 14.06 14.65 15.43
C TRP A 312 13.28 15.02 16.70
N GLY A 313 12.99 16.30 16.91
CA GLY A 313 12.27 16.79 18.07
C GLY A 313 13.13 17.06 19.31
N THR A 314 14.46 17.15 19.17
CA THR A 314 15.40 17.37 20.27
C THR A 314 15.89 18.83 20.41
N SER A 315 15.65 19.67 19.40
CA SER A 315 16.11 21.07 19.42
C SER A 315 15.45 21.89 20.54
N GLN A 316 16.14 22.93 21.00
CA GLN A 316 15.55 23.87 21.96
C GLN A 316 14.34 24.62 21.37
N GLY A 317 14.30 24.81 20.05
CA GLY A 317 13.18 25.48 19.38
C GLY A 317 11.84 24.74 19.57
N ILE A 318 11.84 23.40 19.47
CA ILE A 318 10.63 22.63 19.73
C ILE A 318 10.36 22.46 21.23
N ILE A 319 11.39 22.28 22.05
CA ILE A 319 11.26 22.02 23.51
C ILE A 319 10.77 23.25 24.26
N GLU A 320 11.36 24.42 24.00
CA GLU A 320 11.08 25.65 24.75
C GLU A 320 10.02 26.53 24.07
N ASN A 321 9.91 26.45 22.74
CA ASN A 321 9.06 27.36 21.95
C ASN A 321 7.92 26.64 21.21
N ASN A 322 7.75 25.32 21.39
CA ASN A 322 6.72 24.54 20.70
C ASN A 322 6.77 24.71 19.16
N ASN A 323 7.94 24.98 18.60
CA ASN A 323 8.12 25.30 17.18
C ASN A 323 8.82 24.14 16.44
N PRO A 324 8.05 23.21 15.84
CA PRO A 324 8.62 22.01 15.25
C PRO A 324 9.26 22.23 13.87
N ALA A 325 8.97 23.34 13.18
CA ALA A 325 9.43 23.61 11.82
C ALA A 325 10.36 24.82 11.72
N GLY A 326 10.98 25.22 12.84
CA GLY A 326 11.96 26.31 12.87
C GLY A 326 11.43 27.65 12.36
N LEU A 327 10.11 27.90 12.46
CA LEU A 327 9.48 29.05 11.82
C LEU A 327 9.97 30.37 12.44
N MET A 328 10.38 31.29 11.58
CA MET A 328 10.94 32.59 11.96
C MET A 328 9.95 33.72 11.69
N SER A 329 10.04 34.77 12.49
CA SER A 329 9.36 36.06 12.28
C SER A 329 10.39 37.19 12.25
N GLU A 330 9.94 38.43 12.03
CA GLU A 330 10.79 39.62 12.16
C GLU A 330 11.44 39.75 13.56
N ASN A 331 10.82 39.16 14.58
CA ASN A 331 11.31 39.16 15.96
C ASN A 331 12.12 37.90 16.33
N GLY A 332 12.51 37.08 15.36
CA GLY A 332 13.23 35.83 15.58
C GLY A 332 12.34 34.59 15.62
N LEU A 333 12.82 33.52 16.26
CA LEU A 333 12.14 32.23 16.33
C LEU A 333 10.76 32.38 16.98
N VAL A 334 9.73 31.86 16.31
CA VAL A 334 8.35 31.97 16.80
C VAL A 334 8.15 31.01 17.98
N SER A 335 7.43 31.47 19.01
CA SER A 335 6.99 30.65 20.14
C SER A 335 5.47 30.45 20.10
N TYR A 336 5.03 29.21 20.27
CA TYR A 336 3.63 28.82 20.25
C TYR A 336 3.15 28.40 21.66
N PRO A 337 1.88 28.64 22.02
CA PRO A 337 1.36 28.24 23.33
C PRO A 337 1.40 26.73 23.59
N SER A 338 1.29 25.93 22.52
CA SER A 338 1.38 24.47 22.55
C SER A 338 2.02 23.92 21.29
N LEU A 339 2.56 22.69 21.40
CA LEU A 339 3.13 21.98 20.26
C LEU A 339 2.11 21.72 19.15
N ASP A 340 0.85 21.47 19.50
CA ASP A 340 -0.24 21.28 18.55
C ASP A 340 -0.46 22.54 17.69
N GLU A 341 -0.38 23.74 18.27
CA GLU A 341 -0.48 25.00 17.52
C GLU A 341 0.76 25.26 16.65
N GLY A 342 1.95 24.82 17.09
CA GLY A 342 3.16 24.83 16.27
C GLY A 342 3.07 23.89 15.07
N ILE A 343 2.47 22.71 15.24
CA ILE A 343 2.15 21.79 14.14
C ILE A 343 1.15 22.44 13.18
N GLU A 344 0.10 23.09 13.68
CA GLU A 344 -0.85 23.82 12.83
C GLU A 344 -0.20 24.97 12.04
N ALA A 345 0.73 25.70 12.65
CA ALA A 345 1.50 26.74 11.97
C ALA A 345 2.40 26.18 10.86
N THR A 346 2.98 25.01 11.10
CA THR A 346 3.73 24.25 10.08
C THR A 346 2.84 23.91 8.90
N GLY A 347 1.63 23.40 9.16
CA GLY A 347 0.66 23.07 8.11
C GLY A 347 0.25 24.27 7.26
N ARG A 348 -0.04 25.41 7.89
CA ARG A 348 -0.35 26.66 7.17
C ARG A 348 0.81 27.12 6.28
N THR A 349 2.04 27.04 6.79
CA THR A 349 3.24 27.45 6.06
C THR A 349 3.47 26.57 4.84
N LEU A 350 3.43 25.25 5.04
CA LEU A 350 3.62 24.29 3.95
C LEU A 350 2.50 24.34 2.92
N LYS A 351 1.25 24.60 3.33
CA LYS A 351 0.14 24.83 2.40
C LYS A 351 0.44 25.99 1.47
N ASN A 352 0.86 27.12 2.01
CA ASN A 352 1.20 28.28 1.18
C ASN A 352 2.31 27.95 0.17
N LEU A 353 3.36 27.26 0.61
CA LEU A 353 4.50 26.93 -0.24
C LEU A 353 4.16 25.86 -1.30
N ILE A 354 3.61 24.73 -0.88
CA ILE A 354 3.45 23.56 -1.74
C ILE A 354 2.15 23.64 -2.54
N VAL A 355 1.04 24.02 -1.90
CA VAL A 355 -0.29 24.04 -2.53
C VAL A 355 -0.54 25.36 -3.25
N GLU A 356 -0.41 26.50 -2.58
CA GLU A 356 -0.80 27.79 -3.16
C GLU A 356 0.24 28.28 -4.18
N ARG A 357 1.53 28.15 -3.85
CA ARG A 357 2.66 28.54 -4.72
C ARG A 357 3.15 27.42 -5.64
N GLN A 358 2.53 26.25 -5.60
CA GLN A 358 2.79 25.12 -6.51
C GLN A 358 4.25 24.62 -6.48
N LEU A 359 4.91 24.67 -5.31
CA LEU A 359 6.24 24.10 -5.09
C LEU A 359 6.13 22.59 -4.82
N THR A 360 5.62 21.85 -5.80
CA THR A 360 5.17 20.46 -5.65
C THR A 360 6.28 19.39 -5.70
N THR A 361 7.54 19.80 -5.71
CA THR A 361 8.71 18.89 -5.66
C THR A 361 9.65 19.35 -4.55
N VAL A 362 10.45 18.43 -3.99
CA VAL A 362 11.40 18.74 -2.91
C VAL A 362 12.38 19.82 -3.37
N GLU A 363 12.84 19.76 -4.62
CA GLU A 363 13.74 20.73 -5.22
C GLU A 363 13.12 22.13 -5.30
N ARG A 364 11.88 22.23 -5.79
CA ARG A 364 11.17 23.52 -5.87
C ARG A 364 10.89 24.09 -4.50
N LEU A 365 10.49 23.25 -3.54
CA LEU A 365 10.30 23.66 -2.15
C LEU A 365 11.61 24.16 -1.55
N GLY A 366 12.69 23.38 -1.68
CA GLY A 366 14.02 23.72 -1.17
C GLY A 366 14.56 25.03 -1.74
N SER A 367 14.31 25.33 -3.01
CA SER A 367 14.73 26.59 -3.64
C SER A 367 14.17 27.86 -2.98
N VAL A 368 13.09 27.72 -2.19
CA VAL A 368 12.45 28.82 -1.47
C VAL A 368 12.63 28.68 0.04
N TYR A 369 12.51 27.46 0.56
CA TYR A 369 12.56 27.17 1.99
C TYR A 369 13.99 27.18 2.54
N CYS A 370 14.96 26.71 1.74
CA CYS A 370 16.37 26.60 2.08
C CYS A 370 17.27 26.92 0.85
N PRO A 371 17.27 28.19 0.38
CA PRO A 371 17.90 28.56 -0.89
C PRO A 371 19.43 28.43 -0.85
N VAL A 372 20.02 27.71 -1.80
CA VAL A 372 21.48 27.59 -1.95
C VAL A 372 22.08 28.96 -2.32
N GLY A 373 23.13 29.36 -1.60
CA GLY A 373 23.81 30.64 -1.83
C GLY A 373 23.15 31.83 -1.15
N ALA A 374 22.29 31.59 -0.16
CA ALA A 374 21.73 32.66 0.67
C ALA A 374 22.84 33.33 1.50
N ASP A 375 22.76 34.66 1.68
CA ASP A 375 23.76 35.45 2.40
C ASP A 375 23.98 34.98 3.85
N ASN A 376 22.98 34.33 4.44
CA ASN A 376 23.01 33.78 5.79
C ASN A 376 23.52 32.32 5.87
N ASP A 377 23.97 31.72 4.77
CA ASP A 377 24.59 30.38 4.72
C ASP A 377 26.02 30.43 4.12
N PRO A 378 27.00 31.03 4.83
CA PRO A 378 28.37 31.16 4.33
C PRO A 378 29.11 29.82 4.23
N SER A 379 28.62 28.78 4.91
CA SER A 379 29.17 27.41 4.88
C SER A 379 28.59 26.55 3.75
N GLY A 380 27.57 27.03 3.04
CA GLY A 380 26.91 26.30 1.96
C GLY A 380 26.11 25.09 2.44
N LEU A 381 25.67 25.03 3.69
CA LEU A 381 24.96 23.86 4.21
C LEU A 381 23.61 23.61 3.50
N ASN A 382 23.03 24.63 2.88
CA ASN A 382 21.74 24.53 2.19
C ASN A 382 21.77 23.52 1.03
N HIS A 383 22.94 23.18 0.45
CA HIS A 383 23.00 22.16 -0.61
C HIS A 383 22.68 20.74 -0.10
N TYR A 384 22.72 20.51 1.22
CA TYR A 384 22.40 19.21 1.82
C TYR A 384 20.90 19.04 2.12
N TRP A 385 20.11 20.12 2.07
CA TRP A 385 18.70 20.09 2.48
C TRP A 385 17.86 19.14 1.61
N VAL A 386 17.94 19.26 0.27
CA VAL A 386 17.17 18.41 -0.65
C VAL A 386 17.51 16.93 -0.47
N PRO A 387 18.79 16.50 -0.45
CA PRO A 387 19.16 15.12 -0.13
C PRO A 387 18.62 14.65 1.23
N ALA A 388 18.73 15.46 2.28
CA ALA A 388 18.27 15.10 3.62
C ALA A 388 16.75 14.89 3.67
N ILE A 389 15.97 15.80 3.08
CA ILE A 389 14.51 15.64 3.01
C ILE A 389 14.14 14.39 2.22
N LYS A 390 14.77 14.12 1.08
CA LYS A 390 14.49 12.90 0.31
C LYS A 390 14.78 11.62 1.10
N GLN A 391 15.84 11.60 1.91
CA GLN A 391 16.12 10.47 2.80
C GLN A 391 15.05 10.32 3.88
N LEU A 392 14.62 11.42 4.49
CA LEU A 392 13.54 11.42 5.47
C LEU A 392 12.20 10.96 4.87
N LEU A 393 11.90 11.32 3.61
CA LEU A 393 10.70 10.82 2.93
C LEU A 393 10.68 9.29 2.88
N VAL A 394 11.81 8.66 2.55
CA VAL A 394 11.93 7.19 2.52
C VAL A 394 11.82 6.59 3.92
N GLN A 395 12.49 7.18 4.91
CA GLN A 395 12.44 6.71 6.31
C GLN A 395 11.04 6.76 6.90
N LEU A 396 10.23 7.74 6.49
CA LEU A 396 8.84 7.92 6.91
C LEU A 396 7.84 7.08 6.08
N GLY A 397 8.32 6.11 5.29
CA GLY A 397 7.49 5.18 4.53
C GLY A 397 7.11 5.67 3.12
N GLY A 398 7.67 6.79 2.65
CA GLY A 398 7.47 7.32 1.29
C GLY A 398 8.52 6.83 0.29
N SER A 399 8.67 7.59 -0.80
CA SER A 399 9.75 7.40 -1.79
C SER A 399 10.39 8.75 -2.13
N THR A 400 11.55 8.73 -2.78
CA THR A 400 12.27 9.95 -3.16
C THR A 400 11.50 10.86 -4.12
N ASP A 401 10.56 10.29 -4.88
CA ASP A 401 9.79 10.98 -5.93
C ASP A 401 8.28 11.01 -5.61
N MET A 402 7.91 10.83 -4.35
CA MET A 402 6.52 10.87 -3.93
C MET A 402 5.91 12.28 -4.08
N SER A 403 4.59 12.33 -4.25
CA SER A 403 3.84 13.60 -4.22
C SER A 403 3.94 14.27 -2.85
N LEU A 404 4.21 15.58 -2.86
CA LEU A 404 4.16 16.41 -1.65
C LEU A 404 2.70 16.79 -1.26
N LEU A 405 1.76 16.61 -2.18
CA LEU A 405 0.35 16.91 -1.97
C LEU A 405 -0.38 15.72 -1.36
N TRP A 406 -1.30 16.01 -0.43
CA TRP A 406 -2.30 15.04 -0.01
C TRP A 406 -3.37 14.96 -1.07
N ASN A 407 -3.50 13.78 -1.65
CA ASN A 407 -4.67 13.43 -2.42
C ASN A 407 -5.65 12.77 -1.45
N SER A 408 -6.62 13.54 -0.94
CA SER A 408 -7.74 13.04 -0.13
C SER A 408 -8.59 12.10 -0.98
N GLY A 409 -8.22 10.82 -0.98
CA GLY A 409 -8.59 9.94 -2.06
C GLY A 409 -7.87 10.36 -3.35
N SER A 410 -7.37 9.39 -4.11
CA SER A 410 -7.26 9.58 -5.55
C SER A 410 -8.57 10.23 -6.03
N SER A 411 -8.50 11.41 -6.66
CA SER A 411 -9.68 11.93 -7.34
C SER A 411 -10.31 10.81 -8.18
N PHE A 412 -11.63 10.78 -8.34
CA PHE A 412 -12.29 9.80 -9.20
C PHE A 412 -11.52 9.59 -10.53
N ALA A 413 -11.01 10.69 -11.12
CA ALA A 413 -10.17 10.68 -12.31
C ALA A 413 -8.84 9.91 -12.16
N GLN A 414 -8.18 9.97 -11.01
CA GLN A 414 -6.93 9.25 -10.74
C GLN A 414 -7.18 7.74 -10.54
N GLN A 415 -8.23 7.38 -9.79
CA GLN A 415 -8.70 5.99 -9.65
C GLN A 415 -9.07 5.40 -11.01
N LEU A 416 -9.79 6.19 -11.80
CA LEU A 416 -10.21 5.83 -13.15
C LEU A 416 -9.01 5.58 -14.05
N LEU A 417 -7.97 6.41 -13.95
CA LEU A 417 -6.75 6.22 -14.71
C LEU A 417 -5.92 5.03 -14.27
N VAL A 418 -5.82 4.75 -12.96
CA VAL A 418 -5.15 3.53 -12.48
C VAL A 418 -5.85 2.30 -13.05
N LYS A 419 -7.19 2.29 -13.00
CA LYS A 419 -7.98 1.19 -13.57
C LYS A 419 -7.85 1.12 -15.09
N ALA A 420 -7.96 2.25 -15.79
CA ALA A 420 -7.83 2.28 -17.25
C ALA A 420 -6.42 1.83 -17.69
N LYS A 421 -5.35 2.26 -17.00
CA LYS A 421 -3.97 1.86 -17.29
C LYS A 421 -3.72 0.38 -17.01
N SER A 422 -4.34 -0.21 -15.99
CA SER A 422 -4.19 -1.65 -15.73
C SER A 422 -4.77 -2.52 -16.85
N LEU A 423 -5.59 -1.95 -17.73
CA LEU A 423 -6.18 -2.60 -18.90
C LEU A 423 -5.37 -2.39 -20.19
N HIS A 424 -4.30 -1.58 -20.15
CA HIS A 424 -3.41 -1.39 -21.28
C HIS A 424 -2.72 -2.72 -21.63
N GLN A 425 -2.83 -3.15 -22.90
CA GLN A 425 -2.21 -4.39 -23.40
C GLN A 425 -2.62 -5.69 -22.67
N THR A 426 -3.88 -5.79 -22.21
CA THR A 426 -4.40 -6.99 -21.49
C THR A 426 -5.19 -7.99 -22.36
N ASN A 427 -4.89 -8.13 -23.65
CA ASN A 427 -5.63 -8.99 -24.60
C ASN A 427 -7.10 -8.56 -24.86
N VAL A 428 -7.47 -7.34 -24.47
CA VAL A 428 -8.71 -6.69 -24.93
C VAL A 428 -8.69 -6.58 -26.45
N GLN A 429 -9.83 -6.87 -27.09
CA GLN A 429 -10.01 -6.85 -28.54
C GLN A 429 -11.03 -5.80 -28.95
N TYR A 430 -10.68 -4.96 -29.92
CA TYR A 430 -11.57 -3.93 -30.43
C TYR A 430 -12.79 -4.55 -31.11
N SER A 431 -13.99 -4.28 -30.62
CA SER A 431 -15.24 -4.78 -31.21
C SER A 431 -16.40 -3.82 -31.05
N GLN A 432 -17.06 -3.51 -32.16
CA GLN A 432 -18.36 -2.84 -32.20
C GLN A 432 -19.53 -3.83 -32.41
N GLY A 433 -19.24 -5.15 -32.41
CA GLY A 433 -20.21 -6.21 -32.68
C GLY A 433 -21.19 -6.50 -31.54
N SER A 434 -21.96 -7.59 -31.68
CA SER A 434 -22.99 -7.99 -30.70
C SER A 434 -22.46 -8.37 -29.32
N ASN A 435 -21.16 -8.64 -29.20
CA ASN A 435 -20.45 -8.96 -27.95
C ASN A 435 -19.79 -7.74 -27.28
N ARG A 436 -19.96 -6.53 -27.83
CA ARG A 436 -19.39 -5.30 -27.28
C ARG A 436 -19.77 -5.11 -25.81
N GLY A 437 -18.77 -4.81 -24.98
CA GLY A 437 -18.93 -4.58 -23.54
C GLY A 437 -18.77 -5.84 -22.69
N THR A 438 -18.41 -6.98 -23.30
CA THR A 438 -18.08 -8.22 -22.60
C THR A 438 -16.65 -8.61 -22.85
N TRP A 439 -15.92 -9.06 -21.83
CA TRP A 439 -14.51 -9.45 -21.98
C TRP A 439 -14.32 -10.55 -23.06
N PRO A 440 -13.33 -10.42 -23.97
CA PRO A 440 -12.36 -9.33 -24.12
C PRO A 440 -12.79 -8.18 -25.06
N TYR A 441 -14.04 -8.15 -25.52
CA TYR A 441 -14.53 -7.31 -26.62
C TYR A 441 -15.05 -5.92 -26.19
N HIS A 442 -14.29 -4.87 -26.50
CA HIS A 442 -14.64 -3.48 -26.18
C HIS A 442 -14.31 -2.54 -27.35
N ASP A 443 -15.06 -1.47 -27.52
CA ASP A 443 -14.72 -0.31 -28.36
C ASP A 443 -14.28 0.88 -27.50
N CYS A 444 -14.02 2.04 -28.12
CA CYS A 444 -13.54 3.24 -27.41
C CYS A 444 -14.49 3.67 -26.27
N SER A 445 -15.79 3.74 -26.55
CA SER A 445 -16.81 4.16 -25.59
C SER A 445 -17.10 3.13 -24.51
N SER A 446 -17.19 1.85 -24.87
CA SER A 446 -17.44 0.79 -23.89
C SER A 446 -16.21 0.52 -23.01
N PHE A 447 -15.00 0.81 -23.47
CA PHE A 447 -13.81 0.86 -22.60
C PHE A 447 -13.91 1.98 -21.56
N VAL A 448 -14.27 3.20 -21.96
CA VAL A 448 -14.44 4.33 -21.04
C VAL A 448 -15.53 4.02 -20.01
N ILE A 449 -16.70 3.55 -20.47
CA ILE A 449 -17.82 3.16 -19.60
C ILE A 449 -17.42 2.03 -18.67
N TRP A 450 -16.67 1.03 -19.15
CA TRP A 450 -16.19 -0.06 -18.31
C TRP A 450 -15.28 0.45 -17.19
N ALA A 451 -14.30 1.30 -17.51
CA ALA A 451 -13.41 1.89 -16.52
C ALA A 451 -14.20 2.71 -15.47
N MET A 452 -15.23 3.46 -15.89
CA MET A 452 -16.10 4.21 -14.97
C MET A 452 -16.98 3.30 -14.10
N ASN A 453 -17.46 2.18 -14.64
CA ASN A 453 -18.32 1.23 -13.93
C ASN A 453 -17.58 0.40 -12.89
N GLU A 454 -16.30 0.12 -13.11
CA GLU A 454 -15.42 -0.52 -12.11
C GLU A 454 -15.25 0.35 -10.85
N LEU A 455 -15.59 1.63 -10.94
CA LEU A 455 -15.65 2.59 -9.84
C LEU A 455 -17.08 2.89 -9.37
N GLY A 456 -18.07 2.07 -9.76
CA GLY A 456 -19.44 2.17 -9.27
C GLY A 456 -20.34 3.18 -9.98
N SER A 457 -19.95 3.72 -11.15
CA SER A 457 -20.78 4.69 -11.90
C SER A 457 -22.09 4.12 -12.45
N ASN A 458 -22.19 2.78 -12.59
CA ASN A 458 -23.40 2.06 -13.02
C ASN A 458 -24.05 2.60 -14.32
N ILE A 459 -23.21 2.99 -15.29
CA ILE A 459 -23.63 3.49 -16.60
C ILE A 459 -23.91 2.30 -17.53
N PRO A 460 -25.09 2.22 -18.17
CA PRO A 460 -25.36 1.18 -19.16
C PRO A 460 -24.34 1.24 -20.32
N PHE A 461 -23.84 0.07 -20.75
CA PHE A 461 -22.96 0.02 -21.92
C PHE A 461 -23.65 0.59 -23.15
N GLY A 462 -23.03 1.61 -23.74
CA GLY A 462 -23.55 2.33 -24.89
C GLY A 462 -22.41 2.78 -25.81
N ASN A 463 -22.65 3.85 -26.55
CA ASN A 463 -21.69 4.44 -27.48
C ASN A 463 -21.30 5.87 -27.04
N THR A 464 -20.58 6.60 -27.87
CA THR A 464 -20.24 8.02 -27.66
C THR A 464 -21.46 8.92 -27.42
N GLU A 465 -22.63 8.65 -28.03
CA GLU A 465 -23.88 9.37 -27.73
C GLU A 465 -24.36 9.12 -26.29
N THR A 466 -24.11 7.91 -25.78
CA THR A 466 -24.38 7.61 -24.37
C THR A 466 -23.52 8.48 -23.46
N LEU A 467 -22.25 8.67 -23.80
CA LEU A 467 -21.35 9.57 -23.07
C LEU A 467 -21.80 11.03 -23.18
N TYR A 468 -22.20 11.52 -24.36
CA TYR A 468 -22.78 12.87 -24.49
C TYR A 468 -24.02 13.07 -23.62
N GLY A 469 -24.87 12.04 -23.48
CA GLY A 469 -26.04 12.07 -22.60
C GLY A 469 -25.71 12.20 -21.12
N LEU A 470 -24.44 12.02 -20.72
CA LEU A 470 -23.97 12.20 -19.34
C LEU A 470 -23.51 13.64 -19.04
N GLU A 471 -23.47 14.51 -20.04
CA GLU A 471 -23.10 15.91 -19.86
C GLU A 471 -24.07 16.61 -18.88
N GLY A 472 -23.50 17.31 -17.90
CA GLY A 472 -24.24 17.94 -16.80
C GLY A 472 -24.59 17.00 -15.64
N THR A 473 -24.25 15.71 -15.75
CA THR A 473 -24.33 14.75 -14.64
C THR A 473 -22.92 14.32 -14.20
N VAL A 474 -22.43 13.19 -14.70
CA VAL A 474 -21.07 12.68 -14.41
C VAL A 474 -20.01 13.28 -15.32
N LEU A 475 -20.40 13.94 -16.43
CA LEU A 475 -19.47 14.68 -17.30
C LEU A 475 -19.70 16.18 -17.22
N LYS A 476 -18.67 16.92 -16.82
CA LYS A 476 -18.65 18.39 -16.86
C LYS A 476 -17.84 18.85 -18.07
N ALA A 477 -18.44 19.62 -18.98
CA ALA A 477 -17.72 20.19 -20.11
C ALA A 477 -16.58 21.12 -19.65
N ILE A 478 -15.44 21.02 -20.31
CA ILE A 478 -14.25 21.85 -20.10
C ILE A 478 -13.66 22.32 -21.43
N THR A 479 -12.80 23.32 -21.38
CA THR A 479 -12.01 23.78 -22.52
C THR A 479 -10.67 23.05 -22.59
N ARG A 480 -10.02 23.07 -23.76
CA ARG A 480 -8.71 22.41 -23.97
C ARG A 480 -7.62 22.89 -23.01
N ASN A 481 -7.66 24.15 -22.58
CA ASN A 481 -6.66 24.71 -21.65
C ASN A 481 -6.92 24.32 -20.18
N GLU A 482 -8.05 23.69 -19.89
CA GLU A 482 -8.43 23.22 -18.55
C GLU A 482 -8.15 21.72 -18.36
N ILE A 483 -7.65 21.04 -19.40
CA ILE A 483 -7.34 19.61 -19.39
C ILE A 483 -6.39 19.31 -18.22
N ARG A 484 -6.72 18.22 -17.54
CA ARG A 484 -5.89 17.58 -16.52
C ARG A 484 -5.82 16.10 -16.82
N VAL A 485 -4.83 15.45 -16.23
CA VAL A 485 -4.72 14.00 -16.13
C VAL A 485 -6.08 13.40 -15.72
N GLY A 486 -6.62 12.52 -16.56
CA GLY A 486 -7.86 11.77 -16.32
C GLY A 486 -9.13 12.40 -16.89
N ASP A 487 -9.03 13.60 -17.48
CA ASP A 487 -10.12 14.16 -18.28
C ASP A 487 -10.32 13.34 -19.58
N LEU A 488 -11.53 13.43 -20.14
CA LEU A 488 -12.03 12.66 -21.27
C LEU A 488 -12.11 13.55 -22.51
N PHE A 489 -11.76 13.04 -23.69
CA PHE A 489 -12.16 13.64 -24.96
C PHE A 489 -13.27 12.83 -25.62
N ILE A 490 -14.14 13.49 -26.39
CA ILE A 490 -15.07 12.83 -27.31
C ILE A 490 -14.99 13.56 -28.65
N TRP A 491 -14.57 12.84 -29.69
CA TRP A 491 -14.58 13.29 -31.08
C TRP A 491 -15.84 12.74 -31.77
N GLY A 492 -16.53 13.57 -32.55
CA GLY A 492 -17.78 13.21 -33.25
C GLY A 492 -18.90 14.25 -33.06
N GLU A 493 -19.84 14.33 -34.01
CA GLU A 493 -21.01 15.23 -33.89
C GLU A 493 -22.03 14.72 -32.87
N LYS A 494 -22.48 15.56 -31.93
CA LYS A 494 -23.55 15.23 -30.99
C LYS A 494 -24.84 14.89 -31.77
N GLY A 495 -25.41 13.71 -31.53
CA GLY A 495 -26.55 13.16 -32.26
C GLY A 495 -26.19 12.33 -33.49
N GLY A 496 -24.90 12.17 -33.80
CA GLY A 496 -24.39 11.50 -35.01
C GLY A 496 -23.15 10.64 -34.80
N SER A 497 -22.68 10.44 -33.57
CA SER A 497 -21.36 9.85 -33.27
C SER A 497 -21.35 8.32 -33.12
N ALA A 498 -22.41 7.61 -33.53
CA ALA A 498 -22.48 6.16 -33.36
C ALA A 498 -21.48 5.39 -34.25
N GLY A 499 -20.90 4.30 -33.73
CA GLY A 499 -19.95 3.47 -34.49
C GLY A 499 -18.68 4.24 -34.84
N ASP A 500 -18.27 4.16 -36.11
CA ASP A 500 -17.04 4.80 -36.61
C ASP A 500 -17.08 6.33 -36.66
N TYR A 501 -18.25 6.94 -36.42
CA TYR A 501 -18.44 8.39 -36.41
C TYR A 501 -18.12 9.04 -35.05
N GLY A 502 -17.59 8.27 -34.10
CA GLY A 502 -17.19 8.77 -32.79
C GLY A 502 -15.93 8.11 -32.24
N HIS A 503 -15.19 8.84 -31.40
CA HIS A 503 -14.01 8.32 -30.72
C HIS A 503 -13.79 8.97 -29.36
N THR A 504 -13.19 8.25 -28.42
CA THR A 504 -13.03 8.73 -27.03
C THR A 504 -11.91 8.00 -26.29
N GLY A 505 -11.42 8.61 -25.23
CA GLY A 505 -10.35 8.09 -24.37
C GLY A 505 -9.93 9.10 -23.31
N PHE A 506 -9.01 8.69 -22.45
CA PHE A 506 -8.55 9.48 -21.31
C PHE A 506 -7.23 10.20 -21.61
N PHE A 507 -7.08 11.44 -21.13
CA PHE A 507 -5.78 12.11 -21.10
C PHE A 507 -4.89 11.58 -19.98
N LEU A 508 -3.61 11.39 -20.28
CA LEU A 508 -2.60 10.89 -19.34
C LEU A 508 -1.67 11.97 -18.80
N ASP A 509 -1.82 13.21 -19.27
CA ASP A 509 -1.00 14.37 -18.90
C ASP A 509 -1.86 15.64 -18.81
N ASN A 510 -1.33 16.70 -18.20
CA ASN A 510 -2.05 17.97 -18.02
C ASN A 510 -1.95 18.88 -19.24
N GLU A 511 -1.04 18.54 -20.16
CA GLU A 511 -0.78 19.27 -21.39
C GLU A 511 -1.73 18.84 -22.53
N GLY A 512 -2.52 17.78 -22.33
CA GLY A 512 -3.45 17.23 -23.31
C GLY A 512 -2.76 16.55 -24.50
N GLN A 513 -1.55 16.03 -24.31
CA GLN A 513 -0.71 15.51 -25.40
C GLN A 513 -0.79 13.99 -25.58
N THR A 514 -1.11 13.25 -24.53
CA THR A 514 -1.07 11.78 -24.50
C THR A 514 -2.41 11.23 -24.07
N ILE A 515 -2.90 10.22 -24.79
CA ILE A 515 -4.17 9.56 -24.52
C ILE A 515 -4.02 8.05 -24.33
N LEU A 516 -4.93 7.50 -23.52
CA LEU A 516 -5.19 6.09 -23.39
C LEU A 516 -6.58 5.80 -23.97
N HIS A 517 -6.65 4.91 -24.94
CA HIS A 517 -7.89 4.63 -25.66
C HIS A 517 -7.94 3.21 -26.23
N CYS A 518 -9.14 2.70 -26.48
CA CYS A 518 -9.36 1.43 -27.16
C CYS A 518 -9.58 1.70 -28.66
N THR A 519 -8.74 1.14 -29.53
CA THR A 519 -8.77 1.40 -30.97
C THR A 519 -8.24 0.18 -31.73
N PRO A 520 -8.77 -0.15 -32.93
CA PRO A 520 -8.29 -1.31 -33.68
C PRO A 520 -6.85 -1.11 -34.16
N ALA A 521 -6.20 -2.21 -34.51
CA ALA A 521 -4.88 -2.20 -35.15
C ALA A 521 -4.89 -1.31 -36.41
N THR A 522 -4.16 -0.19 -36.38
CA THR A 522 -4.02 0.69 -37.54
C THR A 522 -2.75 0.37 -38.33
N LYS A 523 -2.72 0.77 -39.62
CA LYS A 523 -1.51 0.71 -40.46
C LYS A 523 -0.31 1.50 -39.90
N LYS A 524 -0.51 2.33 -38.85
CA LYS A 524 0.52 3.11 -38.15
C LYS A 524 1.28 2.32 -37.07
N GLY A 525 0.91 1.04 -36.83
CA GLY A 525 1.72 0.07 -36.11
C GLY A 525 1.53 0.04 -34.59
N PHE A 526 0.84 -0.99 -34.08
CA PHE A 526 1.05 -1.52 -32.74
C PHE A 526 1.10 -3.04 -32.83
N GLY A 527 2.15 -3.68 -32.30
CA GLY A 527 2.18 -5.14 -32.13
C GLY A 527 1.29 -5.52 -30.95
N GLN A 528 0.14 -6.13 -31.20
CA GLN A 528 -0.92 -6.16 -30.19
C GLN A 528 -0.77 -7.32 -29.21
N LYS A 529 -0.44 -6.97 -27.96
CA LYS A 529 -0.83 -7.73 -26.77
C LYS A 529 -2.22 -7.27 -26.26
N GLY A 530 -2.96 -6.47 -27.03
CA GLY A 530 -4.31 -5.93 -26.75
C GLY A 530 -4.57 -4.59 -27.48
N ASP A 531 -5.84 -4.20 -27.62
CA ASP A 531 -6.34 -3.02 -28.37
C ASP A 531 -6.51 -1.74 -27.53
N ILE A 532 -6.25 -1.80 -26.22
CA ILE A 532 -6.11 -0.61 -25.37
C ILE A 532 -4.67 -0.15 -25.42
N VAL A 533 -4.44 1.04 -25.98
CA VAL A 533 -3.11 1.56 -26.32
C VAL A 533 -2.92 2.99 -25.82
N ILE A 534 -1.65 3.40 -25.69
CA ILE A 534 -1.26 4.78 -25.38
C ILE A 534 -0.70 5.43 -26.65
N THR A 535 -1.24 6.60 -27.01
CA THR A 535 -0.85 7.34 -28.22
C THR A 535 -0.76 8.84 -27.96
N PRO A 536 -0.06 9.61 -28.81
CA PRO A 536 -0.25 11.05 -28.86
C PRO A 536 -1.71 11.38 -29.18
N PHE A 537 -2.27 12.42 -28.56
CA PHE A 537 -3.62 12.90 -28.87
C PHE A 537 -3.69 13.28 -30.36
N GLU A 538 -2.83 14.21 -30.79
CA GLU A 538 -2.79 14.69 -32.16
C GLU A 538 -2.49 13.56 -33.16
N GLY A 539 -3.39 13.39 -34.14
CA GLY A 539 -3.30 12.35 -35.17
C GLY A 539 -3.89 10.98 -34.79
N TYR A 540 -4.42 10.83 -33.57
CA TYR A 540 -5.08 9.60 -33.09
C TYR A 540 -6.46 9.82 -32.43
N TYR A 541 -6.85 11.05 -32.09
CA TYR A 541 -8.18 11.33 -31.53
C TYR A 541 -9.33 11.31 -32.54
N GLY A 542 -9.03 11.45 -33.84
CA GLY A 542 -10.00 11.59 -34.92
C GLY A 542 -9.52 12.55 -36.01
N ASP A 543 -10.30 12.70 -37.10
CA ASP A 543 -10.01 13.69 -38.14
C ASP A 543 -10.64 15.05 -37.77
N ALA A 544 -9.80 16.05 -37.55
CA ALA A 544 -10.20 17.40 -37.19
C ALA A 544 -11.08 18.09 -38.25
N GLN A 545 -11.01 17.67 -39.51
CA GLN A 545 -11.82 18.23 -40.59
C GLN A 545 -13.18 17.55 -40.72
N ALA A 546 -13.33 16.35 -40.16
CA ALA A 546 -14.54 15.55 -40.31
C ALA A 546 -15.55 15.75 -39.17
N ALA A 547 -15.08 16.03 -37.94
CA ALA A 547 -15.97 16.27 -36.79
C ALA A 547 -15.29 17.08 -35.69
N PRO A 548 -16.07 17.76 -34.81
CA PRO A 548 -15.54 18.46 -33.65
C PRO A 548 -15.01 17.51 -32.57
N VAL A 549 -14.21 18.06 -31.65
CA VAL A 549 -13.79 17.40 -30.41
C VAL A 549 -14.27 18.20 -29.20
N TYR A 550 -14.79 17.48 -28.21
CA TYR A 550 -15.26 18.00 -26.94
C TYR A 550 -14.43 17.42 -25.80
N PHE A 551 -14.26 18.20 -24.72
CA PHE A 551 -13.46 17.81 -23.57
C PHE A 551 -14.33 17.82 -22.31
N TYR A 552 -14.14 16.83 -21.45
CA TYR A 552 -14.96 16.62 -20.26
C TYR A 552 -14.11 16.27 -19.06
N ARG A 553 -14.45 16.87 -17.92
CA ARG A 553 -14.04 16.40 -16.60
C ARG A 553 -15.06 15.43 -16.06
N ILE A 554 -14.60 14.28 -15.60
CA ILE A 554 -15.47 13.32 -14.94
C ILE A 554 -15.61 13.75 -13.48
N VAL A 555 -16.84 13.90 -13.03
CA VAL A 555 -17.19 14.34 -11.68
C VAL A 555 -18.02 13.26 -11.00
N GLU A 556 -17.85 13.13 -9.68
CA GLU A 556 -18.74 12.28 -8.89
C GLU A 556 -20.18 12.80 -8.97
N ARG A 557 -21.13 11.87 -9.04
CA ARG A 557 -22.55 12.20 -9.10
C ARG A 557 -22.95 12.78 -7.74
N ASN A 558 -23.22 14.09 -7.70
CA ASN A 558 -23.90 14.70 -6.57
C ASN A 558 -25.38 14.34 -6.68
N ASP A 559 -25.84 13.44 -5.82
CA ASP A 559 -27.27 13.20 -5.59
C ASP A 559 -27.86 14.31 -4.69
#